data_AF-A0A538AP91-F1
#
_entry.id   AF-A0A538AP91-F1
#
_cell.length_a   1.000
_cell.length_b   1.000
_cell.length_c   1.000
_cell.angle_alpha   90.00
_cell.angle_beta   90.00
_cell.angle_gamma   90.00
#
_symmetry.space_group_name_H-M   'P 1'
#
loop_
_entity.id
_entity.type
_entity.pdbx_description
1 polymer ?
#
loop_
_entity_poly.entity_id
_entity_poly.type
_entity_poly.pdbx_seq_one_letter_code
_entity_poly.pdbx_strand_id
1 'polypeptide(L)'
;MKSARPKVLHEVCGRPSLWHVLRAAVATRPERLVVVMSKERPEVAEAAASWGLRPAPSFVDQGEPLGTGHAVAAAKKATSGAADVLVLAG
;
A
#
# COMPACT_ATOMS: atom_id res chain seq x y z
N MET A 1 -12.14 -10.81 6.50
CA MET A 1 -13.48 -10.94 5.86
C MET A 1 -13.62 -12.38 5.43
N LYS A 2 -14.82 -12.98 5.50
CA LYS A 2 -15.07 -14.32 4.94
C LYS A 2 -15.16 -14.24 3.40
N SER A 3 -14.09 -13.76 2.77
CA SER A 3 -14.00 -13.45 1.34
C SER A 3 -12.61 -13.83 0.83
N ALA A 4 -12.56 -14.42 -0.37
CA ALA A 4 -11.30 -14.73 -1.06
C ALA A 4 -10.63 -13.48 -1.64
N ARG A 5 -11.40 -12.42 -1.93
CA ARG A 5 -10.87 -11.14 -2.40
C ARG A 5 -10.07 -10.47 -1.27
N PRO A 6 -8.88 -9.90 -1.53
CA PRO A 6 -8.16 -9.14 -0.52
C PRO A 6 -9.03 -8.04 0.08
N LYS A 7 -8.92 -7.84 1.41
CA LYS A 7 -9.71 -6.83 2.15
C LYS A 7 -9.63 -5.47 1.45
N VAL A 8 -8.41 -5.04 1.11
CA VAL A 8 -8.12 -3.72 0.57
C VAL A 8 -8.63 -3.51 -0.87
N LEU A 9 -9.03 -4.59 -1.54
CA LEU A 9 -9.65 -4.54 -2.85
C LEU A 9 -11.17 -4.47 -2.80
N HIS A 10 -11.81 -4.66 -1.65
CA HIS A 10 -13.26 -4.49 -1.57
C HIS A 10 -13.66 -3.03 -1.79
N GLU A 11 -14.80 -2.84 -2.46
CA GLU A 11 -15.22 -1.52 -2.91
C GLU A 11 -15.93 -0.72 -1.81
N VAL A 12 -15.59 0.56 -1.74
CA VAL A 12 -16.27 1.61 -0.98
C VAL A 12 -16.58 2.71 -1.98
N CYS A 13 -17.86 3.04 -2.15
CA CYS A 13 -18.32 4.03 -3.13
C CYS A 13 -17.82 3.76 -4.57
N GLY A 14 -17.84 2.49 -5.00
CA GLY A 14 -17.48 2.08 -6.37
C GLY A 14 -15.98 2.07 -6.68
N ARG A 15 -15.11 2.19 -5.66
CA ARG A 15 -13.65 2.06 -5.80
C ARG A 15 -13.07 1.19 -4.68
N PRO A 16 -12.01 0.39 -4.93
CA PRO A 16 -11.30 -0.35 -3.88
C PRO A 16 -10.93 0.53 -2.68
N SER A 17 -10.99 0.02 -1.44
CA SER A 17 -10.59 0.82 -0.26
C SER A 17 -9.16 1.35 -0.37
N LEU A 18 -8.24 0.53 -0.89
CA LEU A 18 -6.86 0.93 -1.14
C LEU A 18 -6.75 2.12 -2.12
N TRP A 19 -7.65 2.20 -3.11
CA TRP A 19 -7.65 3.30 -4.08
C TRP A 19 -7.80 4.65 -3.37
N HIS A 20 -8.72 4.74 -2.39
CA HIS A 20 -8.95 5.96 -1.62
C HIS A 20 -7.72 6.35 -0.80
N VAL A 21 -7.09 5.36 -0.14
CA VAL A 21 -5.90 5.59 0.70
C VAL A 21 -4.72 6.06 -0.16
N LEU A 22 -4.46 5.39 -1.29
CA LEU A 22 -3.36 5.80 -2.18
C LEU A 22 -3.62 7.15 -2.84
N ARG A 23 -4.88 7.48 -3.15
CA ARG A 23 -5.27 8.82 -3.63
C ARG A 23 -5.00 9.89 -2.59
N ALA A 24 -5.34 9.64 -1.32
CA ALA A 24 -5.05 10.55 -0.22
C ALA A 24 -3.54 10.70 -0.01
N ALA A 25 -2.78 9.60 -0.07
CA ALA A 25 -1.32 9.62 0.01
C ALA A 25 -0.70 10.45 -1.13
N VAL A 26 -1.15 10.28 -2.37
CA VAL A 26 -0.67 11.09 -3.51
C VAL A 26 -0.97 12.57 -3.33
N ALA A 27 -2.09 12.93 -2.71
CA ALA A 27 -2.46 14.32 -2.47
C ALA A 27 -1.49 15.05 -1.52
N THR A 28 -0.74 14.32 -0.68
CA THR A 28 0.34 14.90 0.15
C THR A 28 1.63 15.16 -0.62
N ARG A 29 1.64 14.91 -1.94
CA ARG A 29 2.78 15.10 -2.86
C ARG A 29 4.08 14.43 -2.40
N PRO A 30 4.06 13.13 -2.08
CA PRO A 30 5.26 12.43 -1.64
C PRO A 30 6.22 12.21 -2.81
N GLU A 31 7.52 12.18 -2.53
CA GLU A 31 8.53 11.77 -3.52
C GLU A 31 8.44 10.27 -3.84
N ARG A 32 8.02 9.46 -2.86
CA ARG A 32 7.90 8.00 -2.95
C ARG A 32 6.58 7.52 -2.38
N LEU A 33 5.94 6.57 -3.05
CA LEU A 33 4.75 5.88 -2.58
C LEU A 33 5.10 4.39 -2.36
N VAL A 34 5.04 3.94 -1.12
CA VAL A 34 5.42 2.57 -0.73
C VAL A 34 4.20 1.85 -0.16
N VAL A 35 3.91 0.66 -0.66
CA VAL A 35 2.82 -0.20 -0.22
C VAL A 35 3.40 -1.48 0.35
N VAL A 36 3.15 -1.71 1.64
CA VAL A 36 3.56 -2.93 2.33
C VAL A 36 2.44 -3.96 2.26
N MET A 37 2.73 -5.14 1.74
CA MET A 37 1.76 -6.22 1.57
C MET A 37 2.46 -7.57 1.47
N SER A 38 1.75 -8.68 1.60
CA SER A 38 2.31 -10.00 1.31
C SER A 38 2.42 -10.22 -0.20
N LYS A 39 3.54 -10.78 -0.67
CA LYS A 39 3.73 -11.22 -2.07
C LYS A 39 2.71 -12.26 -2.55
N GLU A 40 2.03 -12.95 -1.64
CA GLU A 40 1.01 -13.96 -1.95
C GLU A 40 -0.31 -13.37 -2.47
N ARG A 41 -0.37 -12.04 -2.64
CA ARG A 41 -1.56 -11.30 -3.13
C ARG A 41 -1.22 -10.42 -4.34
N PRO A 42 -0.66 -10.96 -5.44
CA PRO A 42 -0.23 -10.17 -6.59
C PRO A 42 -1.34 -9.28 -7.18
N GLU A 43 -2.60 -9.70 -7.04
CA GLU A 43 -3.78 -8.96 -7.51
C GLU A 43 -3.90 -7.55 -6.91
N VAL A 44 -3.36 -7.31 -5.71
CA VAL A 44 -3.35 -5.97 -5.09
C VAL A 44 -2.36 -5.05 -5.80
N ALA A 45 -1.18 -5.56 -6.15
CA ALA A 45 -0.16 -4.80 -6.84
C ALA A 45 -0.59 -4.47 -8.28
N GLU A 46 -1.16 -5.46 -8.98
CA GLU A 46 -1.72 -5.29 -10.33
C GLU A 46 -2.85 -4.25 -10.35
N ALA A 47 -3.79 -4.35 -9.40
CA ALA A 47 -4.87 -3.38 -9.29
C ALA A 47 -4.32 -1.97 -9.04
N ALA A 48 -3.41 -1.81 -8.08
CA ALA A 48 -2.82 -0.51 -7.75
C ALA A 48 -2.02 0.11 -8.92
N ALA A 49 -1.28 -0.70 -9.68
CA ALA A 49 -0.56 -0.26 -10.87
C ALA A 49 -1.51 0.24 -11.97
N SER A 50 -2.70 -0.35 -12.11
CA SER A 50 -3.70 0.04 -13.11
C SER A 50 -4.34 1.42 -12.86
N TRP A 51 -4.19 2.00 -11.66
CA TRP A 51 -4.87 3.24 -11.27
C TRP A 51 -4.16 4.53 -11.73
N GLY A 52 -3.00 4.42 -12.39
CA GLY A 52 -2.32 5.59 -12.99
C GLY A 52 -1.79 6.61 -11.97
N LEU A 53 -1.51 6.19 -10.73
CA LEU A 53 -1.01 7.06 -9.67
C LEU A 53 0.42 7.57 -9.95
N ARG A 54 0.74 8.76 -9.44
CA ARG A 54 2.08 9.39 -9.54
C ARG A 54 2.48 10.01 -8.19
N PRO A 55 3.64 9.65 -7.60
CA PRO A 55 4.56 8.59 -8.06
C PRO A 55 3.89 7.20 -8.09
N ALA A 56 4.41 6.29 -8.92
CA ALA A 56 3.89 4.94 -8.98
C ALA A 56 4.15 4.21 -7.65
N PRO A 57 3.20 3.41 -7.13
CA PRO A 57 3.42 2.63 -5.92
C PRO A 57 4.57 1.63 -6.12
N SER A 58 5.47 1.57 -5.16
CA SER A 58 6.45 0.50 -5.00
C SER A 58 5.96 -0.47 -3.93
N PHE A 59 6.19 -1.76 -4.13
CA PHE A 59 5.67 -2.81 -3.25
C PHE A 59 6.79 -3.43 -2.43
N VAL A 60 6.52 -3.60 -1.14
CA VAL A 60 7.44 -4.24 -0.20
C VAL A 60 6.73 -5.45 0.40
N ASP A 61 7.35 -6.62 0.24
CA ASP A 61 6.87 -7.84 0.88
C ASP A 61 7.07 -7.76 2.40
N GLN A 62 5.98 -7.90 3.16
CA GLN A 62 6.07 -7.99 4.61
C GLN A 62 6.62 -9.36 5.07
N GLY A 63 6.46 -10.40 4.26
CA GLY A 63 6.63 -11.78 4.72
C GLY A 63 5.55 -12.16 5.73
N GLU A 64 5.92 -12.80 6.84
CA GLU A 64 4.97 -13.19 7.88
C GLU A 64 4.40 -11.96 8.61
N PRO A 65 3.06 -11.83 8.73
CA PRO A 65 2.44 -10.66 9.32
C PRO A 65 2.53 -10.65 10.86
N LEU A 66 3.67 -10.21 11.39
CA LEU A 66 3.95 -10.06 12.84
C LEU A 66 3.41 -8.74 13.44
N GLY A 67 2.42 -8.11 12.80
CA GLY A 67 1.82 -6.84 13.23
C GLY A 67 2.28 -5.61 12.46
N THR A 68 1.72 -4.45 12.81
CA THR A 68 1.90 -3.19 12.07
C THR A 68 3.29 -2.59 12.25
N GLY A 69 3.91 -2.72 13.43
CA GLY A 69 5.30 -2.32 13.65
C GLY A 69 6.26 -3.09 12.72
N HIS A 70 6.02 -4.39 12.53
CA HIS A 70 6.77 -5.20 11.58
C HIS A 70 6.56 -4.74 10.13
N ALA A 71 5.33 -4.37 9.75
CA ALA A 71 5.04 -3.82 8.42
C ALA A 71 5.85 -2.55 8.14
N VAL A 72 5.90 -1.63 9.12
CA VAL A 72 6.72 -0.41 9.00
C VAL A 72 8.21 -0.75 8.92
N ALA A 73 8.68 -1.71 9.72
CA ALA A 73 10.08 -2.17 9.67
C ALA A 73 10.47 -2.77 8.31
N ALA A 74 9.56 -3.54 7.68
CA ALA A 74 9.79 -4.10 6.34
C ALA A 74 10.03 -3.00 5.28
N ALA A 75 9.38 -1.84 5.42
CA ALA A 75 9.54 -0.71 4.51
C ALA A 75 10.86 0.09 4.70
N LYS A 76 11.65 -0.18 5.74
CA LYS A 76 12.81 0.64 6.15
C LYS A 76 13.80 0.92 5.00
N LYS A 77 14.07 -0.07 4.16
CA LYS A 77 14.97 0.12 2.99
C LYS A 77 14.33 1.02 1.93
N ALA A 78 13.05 0.82 1.64
CA ALA A 78 12.31 1.58 0.63
C ALA A 78 12.10 3.05 1.04
N THR A 79 12.05 3.34 2.35
CA THR A 79 11.91 4.69 2.92
C THR A 79 13.23 5.31 3.38
N SER A 80 14.37 4.63 3.18
CA SER A 80 15.69 5.14 3.58
C SER A 80 15.96 6.54 3.00
N GLY A 81 16.59 7.40 3.80
CA GLY A 81 16.93 8.78 3.43
C GLY A 81 15.74 9.75 3.36
N ALA A 82 14.51 9.31 3.67
CA ALA A 82 13.39 10.24 3.81
C ALA A 82 13.56 11.10 5.07
N ALA A 83 13.27 12.39 4.97
CA ALA A 83 13.18 13.27 6.14
C ALA A 83 11.96 12.92 7.00
N ASP A 84 10.81 12.73 6.35
CA ASP A 84 9.54 12.39 6.99
C ASP A 84 8.93 11.12 6.36
N VAL A 85 8.21 10.35 7.17
CA VAL A 85 7.46 9.17 6.72
C VAL A 85 6.02 9.25 7.25
N LEU A 86 5.06 9.35 6.35
CA LEU A 86 3.63 9.24 6.66
C LEU A 86 3.18 7.78 6.52
N VAL A 87 2.58 7.22 7.57
CA VAL A 87 2.04 5.85 7.58
C VAL A 87 0.51 5.91 7.56
N LEU A 88 -0.10 5.25 6.57
CA LEU A 88 -1.56 5.13 6.42
C LEU A 88 -1.97 3.66 6.39
N ALA A 89 -3.10 3.32 7.01
CA ALA A 89 -3.67 1.98 6.94
C ALA A 89 -4.59 1.82 5.70
N GLY A 90 -4.54 0.63 5.08
CA GLY A 90 -5.33 0.25 3.89
C GLY A 90 -6.69 -0.41 4.16
#